data_AF-A0A9Q1F2I4-F1
#
_entry.id   AF-A0A9Q1F2I4-F1
#
_cell.length_a   1.000
_cell.length_b   1.000
_cell.length_c   1.000
_cell.angle_alpha   90.00
_cell.angle_beta   90.00
_cell.angle_gamma   90.00
#
_symmetry.space_group_name_H-M   'P 1'
#
loop_
_entity.id
_entity.type
_entity.pdbx_description
1 polymer ?
#
loop_
_entity_poly.entity_id
_entity_poly.type
_entity_poly.pdbx_seq_one_letter_code
_entity_poly.pdbx_strand_id
1 'polypeptide(L)'
;MAPREKCEQPTMDGFPHCEGKLKWMKDMWKSDSCYNNYGVDGSTCSFFIYLSEVENWCPRLPWRAKNFNDEADRKGQTDIRTSFGELYQVMSRREEFRWMVLRIKRMAELWVGAIRSLATKQNLMRRKRKKILVHLGLLTKESGFKIAENAFSGGPLGELVQWSDLITTLYLLGHDVRISASLAELKEIMRRVMGNKSSCPTQGDKVVDLIYIDIVGLTQFKKTLGPSWVHYQCMLRVLDSFGTEPEFNHAHYAQSKGHKTPWGKWNLNPQQFNTMFPHTPDNSFLGFVVEQHLNASDIRHIDDIKRQNQSLVYGKVDNFWKDKRKYLDIIHSYTEVHGTVHGTSTVHLPAYVKNHGILSGRELQFLLRETKLFVGLSFPYEGPAPLEAIANGCAFLNPKFTPPKSSKNTDFFKGKPTLRELPSQHPYAEVYIGQPHVWTVNIDNAVEVDRAVRSILSQKIEPYLPYEFTCEGMLQRVNAFIENQDFCHGQVMWPPLSALQVKLANPGKSCKQMCQEEKLICEPSFFQHLNKDKDLARFGLECHTAESSSDTVVPAFSEARGHCIFQSDLLLFSCAGAHTSLKRICPCRDYMKGQVALCKGCL
;
A
#
# COMPACT_ATOMS: atom_id res chain seq x y z
N MET A 1 -7.13 46.04 3.34
CA MET A 1 -6.05 46.37 4.31
C MET A 1 -4.73 46.08 3.63
N ALA A 2 -3.85 47.09 3.53
CA ALA A 2 -2.50 46.89 3.01
C ALA A 2 -1.73 45.84 3.85
N PRO A 3 -0.91 44.96 3.25
CA PRO A 3 -0.08 44.05 4.03
C PRO A 3 0.90 44.85 4.88
N ARG A 4 1.04 44.51 6.18
CA ARG A 4 2.14 45.03 7.00
C ARG A 4 3.46 44.49 6.44
N GLU A 5 4.51 45.32 6.35
CA GLU A 5 5.85 44.92 5.86
C GLU A 5 6.44 43.70 6.59
N LYS A 6 6.03 43.47 7.84
CA LYS A 6 6.35 42.30 8.65
C LYS A 6 5.09 41.71 9.28
N CYS A 7 4.85 40.42 9.05
CA CYS A 7 3.79 39.66 9.71
C CYS A 7 4.40 38.88 10.88
N GLU A 8 3.76 38.96 12.05
CA GLU A 8 4.13 38.13 13.20
C GLU A 8 3.94 36.66 12.81
N GLN A 9 5.04 35.92 12.82
CA GLN A 9 5.06 34.52 12.41
C GLN A 9 4.57 33.67 13.59
N PRO A 10 3.57 32.78 13.40
CA PRO A 10 3.15 31.84 14.44
C PRO A 10 4.26 30.80 14.68
N THR A 11 4.08 29.97 15.72
CA THR A 11 5.01 28.86 15.96
C THR A 11 5.07 27.94 14.74
N MET A 12 6.27 27.53 14.35
CA MET A 12 6.50 26.68 13.16
C MET A 12 6.27 25.19 13.45
N ASP A 13 5.53 24.88 14.51
CA ASP A 13 5.25 23.50 14.92
C ASP A 13 4.49 22.79 13.80
N GLY A 14 5.03 21.66 13.32
CA GLY A 14 4.48 20.91 12.19
C GLY A 14 4.90 21.39 10.80
N PHE A 15 5.66 22.49 10.68
CA PHE A 15 6.11 23.03 9.39
C PHE A 15 7.65 23.18 9.32
N PRO A 16 8.40 22.06 9.31
CA PRO A 16 9.87 22.09 9.38
C PRO A 16 10.55 22.76 8.17
N HIS A 17 9.84 22.89 7.04
CA HIS A 17 10.36 23.46 5.79
C HIS A 17 10.04 24.94 5.58
N CYS A 18 9.19 25.54 6.42
CA CYS A 18 8.72 26.90 6.23
C CYS A 18 9.88 27.90 6.15
N GLU A 19 10.83 27.82 7.08
CA GLU A 19 11.99 28.72 7.14
C GLU A 19 12.89 28.62 5.90
N GLY A 20 13.17 27.40 5.45
CA GLY A 20 13.98 27.16 4.26
C GLY A 20 13.30 27.70 2.99
N LYS A 21 11.99 27.49 2.86
CA LYS A 21 11.19 28.01 1.74
C LYS A 21 11.07 29.52 1.76
N LEU A 22 10.93 30.14 2.94
CA LEU A 22 10.96 31.59 3.09
C LEU A 22 12.31 32.17 2.65
N LYS A 23 13.41 31.51 2.99
CA LYS A 23 14.76 31.90 2.54
C LYS A 23 14.86 31.78 1.01
N TRP A 24 14.40 30.69 0.43
CA TRP A 24 14.39 30.49 -1.02
C TRP A 24 13.56 31.55 -1.75
N MET A 25 12.38 31.90 -1.24
CA MET A 25 11.51 32.93 -1.84
C MET A 25 12.20 34.30 -1.89
N LYS A 26 13.02 34.66 -0.88
CA LYS A 26 13.76 35.93 -0.89
C LYS A 26 14.65 36.08 -2.12
N ASP A 27 15.26 34.98 -2.56
CA ASP A 27 16.21 34.98 -3.67
C ASP A 27 15.54 34.70 -5.02
N MET A 28 14.46 33.91 -5.02
CA MET A 28 13.93 33.29 -6.25
C MET A 28 12.52 33.70 -6.65
N TRP A 29 11.80 34.53 -5.88
CA TRP A 29 10.40 34.87 -6.20
C TRP A 29 10.20 35.59 -7.54
N LYS A 30 11.26 36.16 -8.15
CA LYS A 30 11.20 36.79 -9.48
C LYS A 30 11.49 35.81 -10.63
N SER A 31 11.81 34.55 -10.33
CA SER A 31 12.17 33.55 -11.35
C SER A 31 10.99 33.14 -12.23
N ASP A 32 9.76 33.33 -11.75
CA ASP A 32 8.52 33.06 -12.48
C ASP A 32 7.52 34.20 -12.21
N SER A 33 6.86 34.70 -13.25
CA SER A 33 5.87 35.78 -13.11
C SER A 33 4.64 35.32 -12.32
N CYS A 34 4.44 34.00 -12.16
CA CYS A 34 3.33 33.45 -11.41
C CYS A 34 3.30 33.91 -9.94
N TYR A 35 4.46 34.09 -9.28
CA TYR A 35 4.49 34.56 -7.89
C TYR A 35 3.85 35.95 -7.75
N ASN A 36 4.14 36.85 -8.69
CA ASN A 36 3.55 38.18 -8.71
C ASN A 36 2.02 38.11 -8.98
N ASN A 37 1.58 37.17 -9.84
CA ASN A 37 0.15 36.91 -10.06
C ASN A 37 -0.59 36.41 -8.81
N TYR A 38 0.13 35.78 -7.87
CA TYR A 38 -0.38 35.40 -6.55
C TYR A 38 -0.24 36.50 -5.49
N GLY A 39 0.18 37.71 -5.88
CA GLY A 39 0.32 38.85 -4.98
C GLY A 39 1.63 38.85 -4.18
N VAL A 40 2.65 38.11 -4.61
CA VAL A 40 3.99 38.22 -4.04
C VAL A 40 4.64 39.51 -4.51
N ASP A 41 4.92 40.40 -3.57
CA ASP A 41 5.43 41.76 -3.81
C ASP A 41 6.90 41.96 -3.39
N GLY A 42 7.55 40.90 -2.89
CA GLY A 42 8.92 40.94 -2.38
C GLY A 42 9.05 41.16 -0.88
N SER A 43 7.96 41.46 -0.17
CA SER A 43 7.95 41.53 1.29
C SER A 43 8.02 40.13 1.93
N THR A 44 8.60 40.04 3.14
CA THR A 44 8.64 38.76 3.85
C THR A 44 7.24 38.27 4.21
N CYS A 45 6.27 39.18 4.42
CA CYS A 45 4.89 38.80 4.66
C CYS A 45 4.22 38.22 3.40
N SER A 46 4.45 38.77 2.20
CA SER A 46 3.85 38.20 0.99
C SER A 46 4.44 36.83 0.65
N PHE A 47 5.74 36.60 0.92
CA PHE A 47 6.33 35.25 0.86
C PHE A 47 5.64 34.29 1.83
N PHE A 48 5.43 34.73 3.08
CA PHE A 48 4.78 33.91 4.09
C PHE A 48 3.34 33.59 3.72
N ILE A 49 2.58 34.57 3.23
CA ILE A 49 1.21 34.38 2.75
C ILE A 49 1.17 33.41 1.59
N TYR A 50 2.06 33.55 0.60
CA TYR A 50 2.13 32.61 -0.53
C TYR A 50 2.46 31.19 -0.04
N LEU A 51 3.48 31.04 0.80
CA LEU A 51 3.91 29.75 1.31
C LEU A 51 2.90 29.13 2.28
N SER A 52 2.02 29.88 2.92
CA SER A 52 1.00 29.34 3.84
C SER A 52 -0.36 29.10 3.16
N GLU A 53 -0.80 30.02 2.31
CA GLU A 53 -2.14 29.99 1.70
C GLU A 53 -2.15 29.31 0.33
N VAL A 54 -1.04 29.34 -0.41
CA VAL A 54 -0.95 28.77 -1.78
C VAL A 54 -0.22 27.43 -1.77
N GLU A 55 1.02 27.38 -1.25
CA GLU A 55 1.83 26.15 -1.27
C GLU A 55 1.79 25.34 0.03
N ASN A 56 1.27 25.93 1.12
CA ASN A 56 1.13 25.29 2.43
C ASN A 56 2.43 24.68 3.02
N TRP A 57 3.57 25.30 2.73
CA TRP A 57 4.85 25.06 3.41
C TRP A 57 4.97 25.76 4.76
N CYS A 58 4.09 26.72 5.04
CA CYS A 58 4.09 27.52 6.27
C CYS A 58 2.73 27.49 6.99
N PRO A 59 2.70 27.65 8.32
CA PRO A 59 1.45 27.74 9.07
C PRO A 59 0.64 28.96 8.66
N ARG A 60 -0.70 28.83 8.63
CA ARG A 60 -1.58 29.96 8.29
C ARG A 60 -1.57 31.02 9.39
N LEU A 61 -1.71 32.28 8.98
CA LEU A 61 -1.72 33.41 9.91
C LEU A 61 -3.05 33.43 10.70
N PRO A 62 -3.03 33.59 12.04
CA PRO A 62 -4.23 33.50 12.88
C PRO A 62 -5.39 34.43 12.45
N TRP A 63 -5.09 35.64 11.99
CA TRP A 63 -6.09 36.59 11.51
C TRP A 63 -6.62 36.30 10.09
N ARG A 64 -5.96 35.41 9.35
CA ARG A 64 -6.42 34.87 8.06
C ARG A 64 -7.06 33.48 8.20
N ALA A 65 -6.93 32.84 9.35
CA ALA A 65 -7.56 31.56 9.67
C ALA A 65 -9.10 31.63 9.81
N LYS A 66 -9.75 32.72 9.37
CA LYS A 66 -11.21 32.88 9.45
C LYS A 66 -11.92 31.72 8.74
N ASN A 67 -12.83 31.09 9.47
CA ASN A 67 -13.62 29.90 9.14
C ASN A 67 -14.05 29.80 7.67
N PHE A 68 -13.35 28.98 6.89
CA PHE A 68 -13.83 28.45 5.61
C PHE A 68 -14.84 27.31 5.78
N ASN A 69 -15.63 27.33 6.87
CA ASN A 69 -16.34 26.14 7.35
C ASN A 69 -17.86 26.12 7.21
N ASP A 70 -18.56 27.08 6.59
CA ASP A 70 -20.04 27.01 6.59
C ASP A 70 -20.79 27.16 5.25
N GLU A 71 -20.27 27.85 4.22
CA GLU A 71 -21.09 28.10 3.01
C GLU A 71 -20.82 27.18 1.81
N ALA A 72 -19.58 26.69 1.63
CA ALA A 72 -19.26 25.73 0.56
C ALA A 72 -19.63 24.27 0.90
N ASP A 73 -19.89 23.99 2.18
CA ASP A 73 -19.96 22.63 2.73
C ASP A 73 -21.32 21.93 2.54
N ARG A 74 -22.33 22.63 2.01
CA ARG A 74 -23.68 22.06 1.79
C ARG A 74 -23.88 21.43 0.40
N LYS A 75 -23.09 21.78 -0.62
CA LYS A 75 -23.29 21.29 -2.01
C LYS A 75 -22.39 20.12 -2.42
N GLY A 76 -21.46 19.70 -1.56
CA GLY A 76 -20.42 18.72 -1.90
C GLY A 76 -20.37 17.47 -1.01
N GLN A 77 -21.39 17.23 -0.18
CA GLN A 77 -21.41 16.05 0.69
C GLN A 77 -21.63 14.78 -0.13
N THR A 78 -20.96 13.70 0.28
CA THR A 78 -21.10 12.40 -0.35
C THR A 78 -21.96 11.48 0.48
N ASP A 79 -23.00 10.91 -0.13
CA ASP A 79 -23.73 9.78 0.43
C ASP A 79 -23.08 8.48 -0.03
N ILE A 80 -23.21 7.44 0.79
CA ILE A 80 -22.79 6.10 0.39
C ILE A 80 -23.66 5.59 -0.76
N ARG A 81 -23.08 4.82 -1.68
CA ARG A 81 -23.83 4.13 -2.73
C ARG A 81 -24.14 2.69 -2.31
N THR A 82 -25.35 2.22 -2.61
CA THR A 82 -25.76 0.83 -2.35
C THR A 82 -26.26 0.11 -3.61
N SER A 83 -25.99 0.67 -4.79
CA SER A 83 -26.34 0.11 -6.10
C SER A 83 -25.18 0.29 -7.06
N PHE A 84 -24.92 -0.71 -7.91
CA PHE A 84 -23.81 -0.74 -8.86
C PHE A 84 -24.18 -0.37 -10.31
N GLY A 85 -25.43 0.01 -10.57
CA GLY A 85 -25.92 0.26 -11.94
C GLY A 85 -25.02 1.22 -12.74
N GLU A 86 -24.69 2.38 -12.17
CA GLU A 86 -23.80 3.37 -12.80
C GLU A 86 -22.39 2.83 -13.02
N LEU A 87 -21.81 2.14 -12.02
CA LEU A 87 -20.47 1.57 -12.11
C LEU A 87 -20.38 0.53 -13.23
N TYR A 88 -21.36 -0.37 -13.32
CA TYR A 88 -21.42 -1.36 -14.39
C TYR A 88 -21.54 -0.70 -15.76
N GLN A 89 -22.38 0.33 -15.89
CA GLN A 89 -22.53 1.04 -17.16
C GLN A 89 -21.22 1.70 -17.61
N VAL A 90 -20.44 2.28 -16.69
CA VAL A 90 -19.14 2.88 -17.01
C VAL A 90 -18.11 1.82 -17.39
N MET A 91 -17.99 0.76 -16.59
CA MET A 91 -16.97 -0.26 -16.79
C MET A 91 -17.26 -1.19 -17.98
N SER A 92 -18.53 -1.49 -18.28
CA SER A 92 -18.89 -2.38 -19.40
C SER A 92 -18.66 -1.76 -20.79
N ARG A 93 -18.25 -0.50 -20.89
CA ARG A 93 -17.86 0.14 -22.16
C ARG A 93 -16.54 -0.39 -22.71
N ARG A 94 -15.74 -1.08 -21.88
CA ARG A 94 -14.40 -1.57 -22.21
C ARG A 94 -14.30 -3.06 -21.92
N GLU A 95 -13.78 -3.80 -22.88
CA GLU A 95 -13.60 -5.24 -22.76
C GLU A 95 -12.53 -5.59 -21.72
N GLU A 96 -11.52 -4.72 -21.58
CA GLU A 96 -10.41 -4.88 -20.63
C GLU A 96 -10.90 -4.96 -19.17
N PHE A 97 -12.08 -4.40 -18.87
CA PHE A 97 -12.68 -4.42 -17.53
C PHE A 97 -13.60 -5.62 -17.28
N ARG A 98 -13.85 -6.47 -18.29
CA ARG A 98 -14.81 -7.59 -18.19
C ARG A 98 -14.56 -8.48 -16.98
N TRP A 99 -13.30 -8.83 -16.73
CA TRP A 99 -12.93 -9.68 -15.58
C TRP A 99 -13.28 -9.01 -14.24
N MET A 100 -12.94 -7.73 -14.08
CA MET A 100 -13.25 -6.96 -12.86
C MET A 100 -14.76 -6.82 -12.67
N VAL A 101 -15.52 -6.51 -13.74
CA VAL A 101 -16.98 -6.42 -13.68
C VAL A 101 -17.61 -7.73 -13.21
N LEU A 102 -17.12 -8.88 -13.70
CA LEU A 102 -17.60 -10.19 -13.25
C LEU A 102 -17.31 -10.43 -11.77
N ARG A 103 -16.12 -10.03 -11.28
CA ARG A 103 -15.79 -10.11 -9.85
C ARG A 103 -16.69 -9.23 -9.00
N ILE A 104 -16.87 -7.96 -9.37
CA ILE A 104 -17.72 -7.01 -8.63
C ILE A 104 -19.16 -7.52 -8.58
N LYS A 105 -19.69 -8.09 -9.67
CA LYS A 105 -21.02 -8.70 -9.69
C LYS A 105 -21.16 -9.85 -8.70
N ARG A 106 -20.16 -10.74 -8.61
CA ARG A 106 -20.20 -11.87 -7.65
C ARG A 106 -20.15 -11.42 -6.20
N MET A 107 -19.48 -10.31 -5.91
CA MET A 107 -19.29 -9.79 -4.55
C MET A 107 -20.26 -8.67 -4.18
N ALA A 108 -21.21 -8.32 -5.06
CA ALA A 108 -22.04 -7.13 -4.93
C ALA A 108 -22.82 -7.07 -3.61
N GLU A 109 -23.45 -8.18 -3.21
CA GLU A 109 -24.21 -8.25 -1.96
C GLU A 109 -23.32 -8.10 -0.72
N LEU A 110 -22.14 -8.73 -0.72
CA LEU A 110 -21.16 -8.62 0.37
C LEU A 110 -20.66 -7.18 0.53
N TRP A 111 -20.37 -6.51 -0.58
CA TRP A 111 -19.97 -5.10 -0.59
C TRP A 111 -21.06 -4.17 -0.08
N VAL A 112 -22.31 -4.37 -0.53
CA VAL A 112 -23.47 -3.56 -0.08
C VAL A 112 -23.76 -3.80 1.41
N GLY A 113 -23.67 -5.05 1.87
CA GLY A 113 -23.80 -5.38 3.29
C GLY A 113 -22.70 -4.71 4.12
N ALA A 114 -21.46 -4.75 3.65
CA ALA A 114 -20.31 -4.16 4.33
C ALA A 114 -20.39 -2.62 4.44
N ILE A 115 -20.78 -1.91 3.38
CA ILE A 115 -20.89 -0.43 3.45
C ILE A 115 -22.04 0.01 4.37
N ARG A 116 -23.15 -0.74 4.40
CA ARG A 116 -24.24 -0.49 5.34
C ARG A 116 -23.78 -0.73 6.78
N SER A 117 -23.11 -1.86 7.03
CA SER A 117 -22.54 -2.18 8.35
C SER A 117 -21.53 -1.13 8.80
N LEU A 118 -20.60 -0.71 7.93
CA LEU A 118 -19.63 0.35 8.25
C LEU A 118 -20.32 1.67 8.61
N ALA A 119 -21.36 2.07 7.85
CA ALA A 119 -22.12 3.28 8.11
C ALA A 119 -22.88 3.26 9.45
N THR A 120 -23.16 2.08 10.00
CA THR A 120 -23.72 1.96 11.36
C THR A 120 -22.65 2.04 12.46
N LYS A 121 -21.41 1.64 12.16
CA LYS A 121 -20.29 1.59 13.12
C LYS A 121 -19.46 2.86 13.15
N GLN A 122 -19.43 3.61 12.05
CA GLN A 122 -18.62 4.82 11.88
C GLN A 122 -19.47 5.95 11.27
N ASN A 123 -19.17 7.18 11.67
CA ASN A 123 -19.82 8.35 11.11
C ASN A 123 -19.29 8.62 9.70
N LEU A 124 -20.02 8.17 8.69
CA LEU A 124 -19.73 8.43 7.27
C LEU A 124 -20.46 9.68 6.73
N MET A 125 -21.05 10.51 7.61
CA MET A 125 -21.73 11.74 7.22
C MET A 125 -20.74 12.90 7.03
N ARG A 126 -21.12 13.91 6.23
CA ARG A 126 -20.35 15.16 6.01
C ARG A 126 -18.97 14.99 5.36
N ARG A 127 -18.68 13.84 4.77
CA ARG A 127 -17.47 13.64 3.95
C ARG A 127 -17.59 14.43 2.64
N LYS A 128 -16.47 14.96 2.15
CA LYS A 128 -16.42 15.72 0.89
C LYS A 128 -16.34 14.77 -0.30
N ARG A 129 -17.23 14.93 -1.27
CA ARG A 129 -17.19 14.16 -2.52
C ARG A 129 -16.01 14.60 -3.38
N LYS A 130 -14.91 13.84 -3.31
CA LYS A 130 -13.74 14.01 -4.18
C LYS A 130 -13.99 13.53 -5.61
N LYS A 131 -13.40 14.24 -6.58
CA LYS A 131 -13.21 13.80 -7.97
C LYS A 131 -11.92 12.99 -8.06
N ILE A 132 -12.02 11.70 -8.32
CA ILE A 132 -10.90 10.76 -8.23
C ILE A 132 -10.61 10.20 -9.63
N LEU A 133 -9.40 10.45 -10.14
CA LEU A 133 -8.89 9.77 -11.33
C LEU A 133 -8.34 8.41 -10.94
N VAL A 134 -8.76 7.38 -11.66
CA VAL A 134 -8.23 6.03 -11.55
C VAL A 134 -7.66 5.63 -12.90
N HIS A 135 -6.33 5.61 -13.03
CA HIS A 135 -5.66 5.32 -14.29
C HIS A 135 -4.90 3.99 -14.23
N LEU A 136 -5.40 3.00 -14.98
CA LEU A 136 -4.86 1.63 -15.01
C LEU A 136 -3.84 1.50 -16.14
N GLY A 137 -2.60 1.93 -15.88
CA GLY A 137 -1.49 1.84 -16.84
C GLY A 137 -1.26 0.42 -17.34
N LEU A 138 -1.44 -0.59 -16.49
CA LEU A 138 -1.30 -2.01 -16.84
C LEU A 138 -2.28 -2.52 -17.92
N LEU A 139 -3.39 -1.80 -18.14
CA LEU A 139 -4.42 -2.16 -19.13
C LEU A 139 -4.29 -1.36 -20.43
N THR A 140 -3.38 -0.39 -20.48
CA THR A 140 -3.15 0.39 -21.70
C THR A 140 -2.50 -0.46 -22.78
N LYS A 141 -2.85 -0.21 -24.05
CA LYS A 141 -2.23 -0.88 -25.20
C LYS A 141 -0.72 -0.59 -25.25
N GLU A 142 -0.33 0.62 -24.87
CA GLU A 142 1.04 1.12 -24.84
C GLU A 142 1.92 0.41 -23.79
N SER A 143 1.32 -0.22 -22.78
CA SER A 143 2.08 -1.03 -21.79
C SER A 143 2.59 -2.34 -22.38
N GLY A 144 1.88 -2.91 -23.37
CA GLY A 144 2.21 -4.22 -23.95
C GLY A 144 2.03 -5.42 -23.01
N PHE A 145 1.50 -5.25 -21.80
CA PHE A 145 1.43 -6.32 -20.80
C PHE A 145 0.38 -7.40 -21.08
N LYS A 146 -0.65 -7.11 -21.89
CA LYS A 146 -1.68 -8.08 -22.30
C LYS A 146 -2.36 -8.80 -21.11
N ILE A 147 -2.47 -8.13 -19.96
CA ILE A 147 -3.05 -8.72 -18.74
C ILE A 147 -4.54 -9.02 -18.93
N ALA A 148 -5.28 -8.14 -19.61
CA ALA A 148 -6.69 -8.36 -19.94
C ALA A 148 -6.90 -9.61 -20.82
N GLU A 149 -6.03 -9.83 -21.82
CA GLU A 149 -6.10 -10.98 -22.74
C GLU A 149 -5.91 -12.30 -21.99
N ASN A 150 -5.03 -12.31 -20.98
CA ASN A 150 -4.68 -13.52 -20.22
C ASN A 150 -5.50 -13.74 -18.93
N ALA A 151 -6.46 -12.85 -18.64
CA ALA A 151 -7.21 -12.89 -17.38
C ALA A 151 -8.06 -14.16 -17.21
N PHE A 152 -8.46 -14.79 -18.32
CA PHE A 152 -9.27 -16.03 -18.33
C PHE A 152 -8.46 -17.29 -18.63
N SER A 153 -7.15 -17.18 -18.88
CA SER A 153 -6.25 -18.29 -19.25
C SER A 153 -5.18 -18.59 -18.21
N GLY A 154 -5.31 -18.06 -16.99
CA GLY A 154 -4.37 -18.32 -15.89
C GLY A 154 -3.21 -17.33 -15.77
N GLY A 155 -3.33 -16.15 -16.39
CA GLY A 155 -2.38 -15.03 -16.24
C GLY A 155 -2.37 -14.42 -14.82
N PRO A 156 -1.50 -13.41 -14.57
CA PRO A 156 -1.44 -12.71 -13.30
C PRO A 156 -2.74 -11.91 -13.06
N LEU A 157 -3.41 -12.19 -11.95
CA LEU A 157 -4.70 -11.57 -11.59
C LEU A 157 -4.64 -10.72 -10.32
N GLY A 158 -3.53 -10.74 -9.58
CA GLY A 158 -3.43 -10.05 -8.28
C GLY A 158 -3.66 -8.55 -8.39
N GLU A 159 -3.06 -7.90 -9.39
CA GLU A 159 -3.23 -6.48 -9.66
C GLU A 159 -4.69 -6.15 -10.05
N LEU A 160 -5.35 -7.00 -10.86
CA LEU A 160 -6.75 -6.80 -11.24
C LEU A 160 -7.70 -6.95 -10.05
N VAL A 161 -7.41 -7.86 -9.12
CA VAL A 161 -8.13 -8.01 -7.85
C VAL A 161 -8.06 -6.70 -7.06
N GLN A 162 -6.85 -6.18 -6.82
CA GLN A 162 -6.65 -4.95 -6.07
C GLN A 162 -7.33 -3.74 -6.75
N TRP A 163 -7.20 -3.59 -8.07
CA TRP A 163 -7.86 -2.52 -8.82
C TRP A 163 -9.39 -2.60 -8.76
N SER A 164 -9.96 -3.79 -8.94
CA SER A 164 -11.40 -4.03 -8.84
C SER A 164 -11.95 -3.59 -7.49
N ASP A 165 -11.27 -3.99 -6.42
CA ASP A 165 -11.73 -3.76 -5.05
C ASP A 165 -11.52 -2.30 -4.62
N LEU A 166 -10.46 -1.64 -5.10
CA LEU A 166 -10.25 -0.20 -4.93
C LEU A 166 -11.35 0.60 -5.64
N ILE A 167 -11.61 0.36 -6.93
CA ILE A 167 -12.66 1.06 -7.70
C ILE A 167 -14.01 0.89 -7.01
N THR A 168 -14.33 -0.33 -6.57
CA THR A 168 -15.55 -0.65 -5.83
C THR A 168 -15.66 0.15 -4.53
N THR A 169 -14.59 0.20 -3.75
CA THR A 169 -14.53 0.95 -2.49
C THR A 169 -14.76 2.45 -2.71
N LEU A 170 -14.06 3.05 -3.67
CA LEU A 170 -14.21 4.47 -4.01
C LEU A 170 -15.64 4.81 -4.44
N TYR A 171 -16.24 3.93 -5.23
CA TYR A 171 -17.60 4.08 -5.71
C TYR A 171 -18.62 3.96 -4.57
N LEU A 172 -18.50 2.97 -3.67
CA LEU A 172 -19.42 2.78 -2.55
C LEU A 172 -19.34 3.89 -1.50
N LEU A 173 -18.15 4.46 -1.30
CA LEU A 173 -17.96 5.64 -0.44
C LEU A 173 -18.57 6.92 -1.04
N GLY A 174 -18.98 6.90 -2.31
CA GLY A 174 -19.76 7.95 -2.96
C GLY A 174 -18.95 8.97 -3.79
N HIS A 175 -17.65 8.76 -3.98
CA HIS A 175 -16.78 9.65 -4.76
C HIS A 175 -17.13 9.68 -6.26
N ASP A 176 -16.75 10.74 -6.97
CA ASP A 176 -16.86 10.82 -8.44
C ASP A 176 -15.63 10.15 -9.06
N VAL A 177 -15.77 8.90 -9.50
CA VAL A 177 -14.67 8.07 -10.00
C VAL A 177 -14.58 8.16 -11.53
N ARG A 178 -13.47 8.68 -12.03
CA ARG A 178 -13.15 8.75 -13.47
C ARG A 178 -12.10 7.69 -13.80
N ILE A 179 -12.54 6.60 -14.44
CA ILE A 179 -11.68 5.47 -14.80
C ILE A 179 -11.05 5.73 -16.18
N SER A 180 -9.74 5.52 -16.29
CA SER A 180 -8.98 5.63 -17.52
C SER A 180 -8.14 4.37 -17.73
N ALA A 181 -8.19 3.81 -18.94
CA ALA A 181 -7.36 2.67 -19.38
C ALA A 181 -6.71 2.93 -20.75
N SER A 182 -6.62 4.19 -21.19
CA SER A 182 -5.85 4.58 -22.37
C SER A 182 -5.26 5.99 -22.21
N LEU A 183 -4.19 6.28 -22.97
CA LEU A 183 -3.60 7.62 -23.01
C LEU A 183 -4.58 8.68 -23.53
N ALA A 184 -5.51 8.31 -24.42
CA ALA A 184 -6.50 9.23 -24.95
C ALA A 184 -7.46 9.72 -23.85
N GLU A 185 -7.98 8.83 -23.02
CA GLU A 185 -8.82 9.19 -21.87
C GLU A 185 -8.05 10.00 -20.84
N LEU A 186 -6.80 9.62 -20.55
CA LEU A 186 -5.98 10.36 -19.61
C LEU A 186 -5.78 11.82 -20.07
N LYS A 187 -5.48 12.01 -21.36
CA LYS A 187 -5.37 13.33 -21.98
C LYS A 187 -6.68 14.10 -21.94
N GLU A 188 -7.80 13.43 -22.20
CA GLU A 188 -9.13 14.06 -22.17
C GLU A 188 -9.48 14.56 -20.77
N ILE A 189 -9.28 13.73 -19.74
CA ILE A 189 -9.55 14.08 -18.34
C ILE A 189 -8.66 15.25 -17.90
N MET A 190 -7.37 15.22 -18.26
CA MET A 190 -6.38 16.22 -17.85
C MET A 190 -6.25 17.41 -18.80
N ARG A 191 -7.11 17.53 -19.82
CA ARG A 191 -6.96 18.48 -20.94
C ARG A 191 -6.77 19.93 -20.49
N ARG A 192 -7.43 20.35 -19.41
CA ARG A 192 -7.38 21.73 -18.89
C ARG A 192 -6.00 22.17 -18.40
N VAL A 193 -5.13 21.22 -18.03
CA VAL A 193 -3.81 21.52 -17.44
C VAL A 193 -2.64 21.06 -18.30
N MET A 194 -2.92 20.43 -19.44
CA MET A 194 -1.89 20.09 -20.41
C MET A 194 -1.26 21.36 -21.01
N GLY A 195 0.06 21.39 -21.09
CA GLY A 195 0.81 22.50 -21.70
C GLY A 195 1.09 23.68 -20.78
N ASN A 196 0.61 23.67 -19.53
CA ASN A 196 0.99 24.68 -18.55
C ASN A 196 2.48 24.51 -18.16
N LYS A 197 3.24 25.59 -18.21
CA LYS A 197 4.67 25.63 -17.85
C LYS A 197 4.93 26.44 -16.57
N SER A 198 3.90 26.95 -15.90
CA SER A 198 4.06 27.78 -14.69
C SER A 198 4.61 26.96 -13.52
N SER A 199 5.47 27.59 -12.72
CA SER A 199 6.04 27.00 -11.48
C SER A 199 5.05 27.02 -10.32
N CYS A 200 4.08 27.93 -10.34
CA CYS A 200 3.04 28.01 -9.31
C CYS A 200 1.85 27.08 -9.64
N PRO A 201 1.08 26.66 -8.61
CA PRO A 201 -0.21 25.99 -8.79
C PRO A 201 -1.15 26.78 -9.71
N THR A 202 -2.06 26.10 -10.39
CA THR A 202 -3.03 26.75 -11.30
C THR A 202 -4.13 27.44 -10.49
N GLN A 203 -4.49 28.69 -10.82
CA GLN A 203 -5.65 29.37 -10.21
C GLN A 203 -6.95 28.75 -10.72
N GLY A 204 -7.82 28.31 -9.81
CA GLY A 204 -9.15 27.75 -10.11
C GLY A 204 -9.41 26.35 -9.52
N ASP A 205 -10.55 25.76 -9.86
CA ASP A 205 -10.93 24.41 -9.42
C ASP A 205 -9.93 23.37 -9.96
N LYS A 206 -9.37 22.57 -9.05
CA LYS A 206 -8.54 21.42 -9.40
C LYS A 206 -9.33 20.48 -10.32
N VAL A 207 -8.67 19.93 -11.35
CA VAL A 207 -9.28 18.99 -12.29
C VAL A 207 -9.74 17.72 -11.55
N VAL A 208 -8.89 17.27 -10.62
CA VAL A 208 -9.10 16.10 -9.76
C VAL A 208 -8.54 16.40 -8.37
N ASP A 209 -9.10 15.74 -7.36
CA ASP A 209 -8.69 15.87 -5.96
C ASP A 209 -7.72 14.75 -5.53
N LEU A 210 -7.79 13.60 -6.18
CA LEU A 210 -6.98 12.41 -5.87
C LEU A 210 -6.75 11.58 -7.14
N ILE A 211 -5.60 10.91 -7.22
CA ILE A 211 -5.22 10.11 -8.39
C ILE A 211 -4.68 8.75 -7.92
N TYR A 212 -5.41 7.68 -8.22
CA TYR A 212 -4.89 6.32 -8.10
C TYR A 212 -4.30 5.88 -9.45
N ILE A 213 -3.06 5.39 -9.42
CA ILE A 213 -2.32 5.03 -10.63
C ILE A 213 -1.34 3.89 -10.33
N ASP A 214 -0.95 3.07 -11.31
CA ASP A 214 0.18 2.14 -11.15
C ASP A 214 1.51 2.78 -11.64
N ILE A 215 2.65 2.11 -11.44
CA ILE A 215 3.98 2.62 -11.84
C ILE A 215 4.07 2.87 -13.36
N VAL A 216 3.42 2.03 -14.17
CA VAL A 216 3.40 2.18 -15.63
C VAL A 216 2.59 3.41 -16.01
N GLY A 217 1.41 3.56 -15.43
CA GLY A 217 0.53 4.70 -15.56
C GLY A 217 1.21 5.98 -15.08
N LEU A 218 2.02 5.94 -14.03
CA LEU A 218 2.77 7.10 -13.54
C LEU A 218 3.79 7.59 -14.58
N THR A 219 4.44 6.67 -15.29
CA THR A 219 5.32 7.01 -16.43
C THR A 219 4.53 7.67 -17.55
N GLN A 220 3.36 7.14 -17.86
CA GLN A 220 2.45 7.69 -18.86
C GLN A 220 1.91 9.06 -18.46
N PHE A 221 1.59 9.27 -17.18
CA PHE A 221 1.11 10.50 -16.59
C PHE A 221 2.16 11.60 -16.70
N LYS A 222 3.39 11.33 -16.25
CA LYS A 222 4.53 12.24 -16.39
C LYS A 222 4.80 12.61 -17.85
N LYS A 223 4.77 11.63 -18.76
CA LYS A 223 4.96 11.88 -20.21
C LYS A 223 3.83 12.73 -20.80
N THR A 224 2.59 12.52 -20.36
CA THR A 224 1.40 13.18 -20.91
C THR A 224 1.29 14.64 -20.45
N LEU A 225 1.57 14.90 -19.17
CA LEU A 225 1.47 16.25 -18.58
C LEU A 225 2.76 17.07 -18.75
N GLY A 226 3.88 16.41 -19.05
CA GLY A 226 5.18 17.07 -19.11
C GLY A 226 5.57 17.67 -17.76
N PRO A 227 6.26 18.82 -17.71
CA PRO A 227 6.74 19.42 -16.46
C PRO A 227 5.65 19.69 -15.42
N SER A 228 4.42 19.97 -15.85
CA SER A 228 3.28 20.28 -14.97
C SER A 228 2.82 19.13 -14.08
N TRP A 229 3.28 17.89 -14.33
CA TRP A 229 2.90 16.72 -13.53
C TRP A 229 3.22 16.88 -12.04
N VAL A 230 4.26 17.65 -11.69
CA VAL A 230 4.68 17.90 -10.31
C VAL A 230 3.59 18.60 -9.49
N HIS A 231 2.71 19.36 -10.12
CA HIS A 231 1.57 20.03 -9.46
C HIS A 231 0.53 19.04 -8.94
N TYR A 232 0.55 17.82 -9.45
CA TYR A 232 -0.34 16.72 -9.08
C TYR A 232 0.33 15.66 -8.21
N GLN A 233 1.65 15.79 -7.95
CA GLN A 233 2.42 14.71 -7.33
C GLN A 233 1.89 14.33 -5.95
N CYS A 234 1.43 15.30 -5.15
CA CYS A 234 0.88 15.05 -3.80
C CYS A 234 -0.48 14.31 -3.81
N MET A 235 -1.19 14.36 -4.94
CA MET A 235 -2.50 13.70 -5.12
C MET A 235 -2.35 12.22 -5.51
N LEU A 236 -1.13 11.80 -5.88
CA LEU A 236 -0.86 10.45 -6.33
C LEU A 236 -0.97 9.45 -5.17
N ARG A 237 -1.58 8.31 -5.46
CA ARG A 237 -1.59 7.07 -4.68
C ARG A 237 -1.21 5.96 -5.66
N VAL A 238 0.01 5.47 -5.54
CA VAL A 238 0.67 4.66 -6.58
C VAL A 238 0.61 3.19 -6.20
N LEU A 239 -0.21 2.40 -6.89
CA LEU A 239 -0.31 0.96 -6.67
C LEU A 239 1.00 0.29 -7.10
N ASP A 240 1.68 -0.29 -6.12
CA ASP A 240 2.98 -0.95 -6.24
C ASP A 240 3.01 -2.16 -5.32
N SER A 241 2.62 -3.32 -5.87
CA SER A 241 2.36 -4.55 -5.12
C SER A 241 3.47 -4.92 -4.13
N PHE A 242 4.74 -4.80 -4.54
CA PHE A 242 5.90 -5.23 -3.75
C PHE A 242 6.53 -4.10 -2.90
N GLY A 243 6.09 -2.86 -3.11
CA GLY A 243 6.58 -1.67 -2.41
C GLY A 243 7.88 -1.11 -2.96
N THR A 244 8.11 0.17 -2.62
CA THR A 244 9.28 0.96 -3.00
C THR A 244 9.89 1.55 -1.74
N GLU A 245 11.12 1.14 -1.39
CA GLU A 245 11.85 1.68 -0.24
C GLU A 245 12.49 3.04 -0.55
N PRO A 246 12.69 3.93 0.45
CA PRO A 246 13.19 5.29 0.24
C PRO A 246 14.52 5.37 -0.53
N GLU A 247 15.43 4.42 -0.31
CA GLU A 247 16.71 4.30 -1.02
C GLU A 247 16.56 4.21 -2.55
N PHE A 248 15.47 3.61 -3.04
CA PHE A 248 15.18 3.48 -4.47
C PHE A 248 14.25 4.56 -5.00
N ASN A 249 13.41 5.14 -4.14
CA ASN A 249 12.54 6.26 -4.49
C ASN A 249 13.34 7.54 -4.75
N HIS A 250 14.34 7.83 -3.92
CA HIS A 250 15.17 9.02 -4.05
C HIS A 250 16.14 8.87 -5.23
N ALA A 251 15.93 9.60 -6.32
CA ALA A 251 16.65 9.42 -7.59
C ALA A 251 18.18 9.57 -7.47
N HIS A 252 18.66 10.66 -6.85
CA HIS A 252 20.10 10.91 -6.70
C HIS A 252 20.77 9.91 -5.75
N TYR A 253 20.16 9.65 -4.59
CA TYR A 253 20.66 8.64 -3.65
C TYR A 253 20.71 7.24 -4.29
N ALA A 254 19.64 6.82 -4.97
CA ALA A 254 19.62 5.55 -5.70
C ALA A 254 20.75 5.45 -6.73
N GLN A 255 21.02 6.54 -7.47
CA GLN A 255 22.13 6.59 -8.41
C GLN A 255 23.49 6.50 -7.69
N SER A 256 23.66 7.19 -6.57
CA SER A 256 24.90 7.15 -5.76
C SER A 256 25.20 5.76 -5.20
N LYS A 257 24.16 4.97 -4.88
CA LYS A 257 24.26 3.57 -4.46
C LYS A 257 24.38 2.58 -5.63
N GLY A 258 24.39 3.06 -6.87
CA GLY A 258 24.53 2.24 -8.07
C GLY A 258 23.27 1.48 -8.48
N HIS A 259 22.09 1.85 -7.97
CA HIS A 259 20.82 1.17 -8.28
C HIS A 259 20.35 1.46 -9.71
N LYS A 260 20.29 0.40 -10.52
CA LYS A 260 19.89 0.44 -11.94
C LYS A 260 18.41 0.13 -12.19
N THR A 261 17.60 0.05 -11.13
CA THR A 261 16.16 -0.24 -11.26
C THR A 261 15.44 0.80 -12.14
N PRO A 262 14.57 0.38 -13.06
CA PRO A 262 13.70 1.27 -13.82
C PRO A 262 12.40 1.63 -13.08
N TRP A 263 12.13 1.04 -11.91
CA TRP A 263 10.82 1.13 -11.25
C TRP A 263 10.73 2.25 -10.20
N GLY A 264 11.85 2.64 -9.59
CA GLY A 264 11.93 3.69 -8.58
C GLY A 264 12.20 5.10 -9.15
N LYS A 265 12.89 5.94 -8.37
CA LYS A 265 13.37 7.28 -8.76
C LYS A 265 12.25 8.30 -9.03
N TRP A 266 11.15 8.20 -8.30
CA TRP A 266 9.99 9.09 -8.43
C TRP A 266 10.04 10.31 -7.51
N ASN A 267 10.87 10.29 -6.47
CA ASN A 267 10.97 11.33 -5.45
C ASN A 267 9.61 11.70 -4.81
N LEU A 268 8.71 10.73 -4.67
CA LEU A 268 7.42 10.91 -3.99
C LEU A 268 7.60 10.75 -2.48
N ASN A 269 6.64 11.21 -1.67
CA ASN A 269 6.59 10.73 -0.29
C ASN A 269 6.38 9.20 -0.34
N PRO A 270 7.24 8.37 0.28
CA PRO A 270 7.13 6.91 0.18
C PRO A 270 5.79 6.34 0.65
N GLN A 271 5.05 7.03 1.52
CA GLN A 271 3.71 6.61 1.94
C GLN A 271 2.67 6.72 0.82
N GLN A 272 2.99 7.37 -0.30
CA GLN A 272 2.12 7.42 -1.48
C GLN A 272 2.11 6.11 -2.26
N PHE A 273 3.09 5.22 -2.08
CA PHE A 273 3.07 3.90 -2.68
C PHE A 273 2.12 2.99 -1.89
N ASN A 274 1.30 2.23 -2.60
CA ASN A 274 0.21 1.42 -2.09
C ASN A 274 0.48 -0.06 -2.36
N THR A 275 0.75 -0.84 -1.31
CA THR A 275 1.20 -2.23 -1.43
C THR A 275 0.06 -3.26 -1.39
N MET A 276 0.35 -4.47 -1.86
CA MET A 276 -0.59 -5.61 -1.84
C MET A 276 -0.75 -6.20 -0.43
N PHE A 277 0.33 -6.20 0.37
CA PHE A 277 0.35 -6.67 1.76
C PHE A 277 1.11 -5.65 2.64
N PRO A 278 0.91 -5.64 3.97
CA PRO A 278 1.56 -4.70 4.87
C PRO A 278 3.02 -5.11 5.19
N HIS A 279 3.83 -5.28 4.16
CA HIS A 279 5.22 -5.76 4.26
C HIS A 279 6.26 -4.63 4.21
N THR A 280 5.89 -3.41 3.83
CA THR A 280 6.79 -2.26 3.70
C THR A 280 6.19 -1.06 4.43
N PRO A 281 6.55 -0.81 5.70
CA PRO A 281 5.96 0.28 6.51
C PRO A 281 6.33 1.68 6.02
N ASP A 282 7.34 1.81 5.16
CA ASP A 282 7.61 3.05 4.42
C ASP A 282 6.48 3.42 3.46
N ASN A 283 5.66 2.44 3.06
CA ASN A 283 4.55 2.57 2.12
C ASN A 283 3.20 2.38 2.84
N SER A 284 2.11 2.75 2.17
CA SER A 284 0.75 2.51 2.65
C SER A 284 0.26 1.12 2.25
N PHE A 285 -0.33 0.38 3.18
CA PHE A 285 -0.97 -0.90 2.87
C PHE A 285 -2.35 -0.65 2.26
N LEU A 286 -2.53 -0.92 0.96
CA LEU A 286 -3.83 -0.83 0.31
C LEU A 286 -4.60 -2.15 0.41
N GLY A 287 -3.95 -3.27 0.11
CA GLY A 287 -4.57 -4.59 0.16
C GLY A 287 -5.63 -4.82 -0.91
N PHE A 288 -6.52 -5.76 -0.64
CA PHE A 288 -7.63 -6.21 -1.48
C PHE A 288 -8.65 -6.95 -0.61
N VAL A 289 -9.74 -7.43 -1.20
CA VAL A 289 -10.70 -8.29 -0.52
C VAL A 289 -10.52 -9.74 -0.92
N VAL A 290 -10.46 -10.63 0.05
CA VAL A 290 -10.49 -12.07 -0.21
C VAL A 290 -11.93 -12.47 -0.52
N GLU A 291 -12.18 -12.94 -1.74
CA GLU A 291 -13.52 -13.35 -2.17
C GLU A 291 -13.94 -14.61 -1.39
N GLN A 292 -15.13 -14.57 -0.78
CA GLN A 292 -15.78 -15.73 -0.17
C GLN A 292 -17.07 -15.98 -0.93
N HIS A 293 -17.22 -17.17 -1.53
CA HIS A 293 -18.46 -17.54 -2.24
C HIS A 293 -19.55 -18.07 -1.29
N LEU A 294 -19.76 -17.38 -0.17
CA LEU A 294 -20.73 -17.77 0.84
C LEU A 294 -22.03 -17.01 0.62
N ASN A 295 -23.03 -17.66 0.01
CA ASN A 295 -24.40 -17.17 0.11
C ASN A 295 -24.99 -17.58 1.49
N ALA A 296 -26.11 -16.98 1.89
CA ALA A 296 -26.72 -17.26 3.21
C ALA A 296 -27.10 -18.75 3.40
N SER A 297 -27.33 -19.51 2.33
CA SER A 297 -27.59 -20.95 2.38
C SER A 297 -26.31 -21.77 2.57
N ASP A 298 -25.21 -21.41 1.92
CA ASP A 298 -23.92 -22.10 2.00
C ASP A 298 -23.29 -21.94 3.39
N ILE A 299 -23.53 -20.82 4.07
CA ILE A 299 -23.10 -20.61 5.46
C ILE A 299 -23.89 -21.54 6.40
N ARG A 300 -25.19 -21.75 6.13
CA ARG A 300 -26.04 -22.65 6.95
C ARG A 300 -25.67 -24.12 6.77
N HIS A 301 -25.15 -24.48 5.60
CA HIS A 301 -24.69 -25.84 5.28
C HIS A 301 -23.17 -26.00 5.38
N ILE A 302 -22.45 -25.01 5.92
CA ILE A 302 -20.98 -25.06 5.99
C ILE A 302 -20.50 -26.19 6.91
N ASP A 303 -21.28 -26.47 7.96
CA ASP A 303 -21.05 -27.57 8.89
C ASP A 303 -21.43 -28.94 8.29
N ASP A 304 -22.25 -28.96 7.23
CA ASP A 304 -22.66 -30.17 6.52
C ASP A 304 -21.59 -30.63 5.50
N ILE A 305 -20.72 -29.71 5.05
CA ILE A 305 -19.63 -30.04 4.10
C ILE A 305 -18.51 -30.74 4.88
N LYS A 306 -18.52 -32.07 4.82
CA LYS A 306 -17.44 -32.89 5.39
C LYS A 306 -16.14 -32.70 4.61
N ARG A 307 -15.17 -32.02 5.21
CA ARG A 307 -13.79 -31.91 4.67
C ARG A 307 -13.21 -33.28 4.42
N GLN A 308 -12.72 -33.50 3.20
CA GLN A 308 -12.06 -34.73 2.80
C GLN A 308 -10.59 -34.70 3.23
N ASN A 309 -9.97 -35.88 3.36
CA ASN A 309 -8.52 -35.97 3.57
C ASN A 309 -7.77 -35.74 2.24
N GLN A 310 -7.95 -34.55 1.67
CA GLN A 310 -7.32 -34.10 0.44
C GLN A 310 -6.47 -32.84 0.67
N SER A 311 -5.42 -32.72 -0.13
CA SER A 311 -4.58 -31.53 -0.24
C SER A 311 -4.71 -30.91 -1.63
N LEU A 312 -4.62 -29.59 -1.71
CA LEU A 312 -4.63 -28.83 -2.97
C LEU A 312 -3.34 -28.05 -3.10
N VAL A 313 -2.63 -28.24 -4.20
CA VAL A 313 -1.33 -27.61 -4.43
C VAL A 313 -1.48 -26.23 -5.06
N TYR A 314 -0.77 -25.26 -4.48
CA TYR A 314 -0.69 -23.89 -4.95
C TYR A 314 0.36 -23.76 -6.07
N GLY A 315 -0.07 -23.97 -7.31
CA GLY A 315 0.77 -23.69 -8.48
C GLY A 315 0.06 -24.02 -9.79
N LYS A 316 -0.36 -23.00 -10.54
CA LYS A 316 -1.13 -23.18 -11.79
C LYS A 316 -0.29 -23.46 -13.04
N VAL A 317 1.04 -23.35 -12.92
CA VAL A 317 2.00 -23.54 -14.02
C VAL A 317 2.89 -24.72 -13.68
N ASP A 318 3.03 -25.66 -14.63
CA ASP A 318 3.81 -26.90 -14.48
C ASP A 318 5.23 -26.66 -13.96
N ASN A 319 5.91 -25.62 -14.44
CA ASN A 319 7.27 -25.31 -13.99
C ASN A 319 7.38 -24.99 -12.49
N PHE A 320 6.30 -24.61 -11.81
CA PHE A 320 6.32 -24.39 -10.36
C PHE A 320 6.46 -25.71 -9.57
N TRP A 321 6.12 -26.84 -10.20
CA TRP A 321 6.19 -28.18 -9.62
C TRP A 321 7.57 -28.82 -9.78
N LYS A 322 8.46 -28.17 -10.55
CA LYS A 322 9.82 -28.66 -10.78
C LYS A 322 10.57 -28.83 -9.46
N ASP A 323 11.19 -30.00 -9.32
CA ASP A 323 11.97 -30.40 -8.13
C ASP A 323 11.15 -30.38 -6.83
N LYS A 324 9.84 -30.67 -6.88
CA LYS A 324 8.94 -30.74 -5.70
C LYS A 324 8.46 -32.15 -5.36
N ARG A 325 8.88 -33.16 -6.11
CA ARG A 325 8.39 -34.55 -5.97
C ARG A 325 8.58 -35.12 -4.56
N LYS A 326 9.78 -35.04 -3.99
CA LYS A 326 10.06 -35.58 -2.64
C LYS A 326 9.14 -34.97 -1.56
N TYR A 327 8.90 -33.67 -1.65
CA TYR A 327 8.00 -32.95 -0.76
C TYR A 327 6.53 -33.39 -0.93
N LEU A 328 6.07 -33.50 -2.17
CA LEU A 328 4.71 -33.94 -2.48
C LEU A 328 4.48 -35.42 -2.14
N ASP A 329 5.49 -36.28 -2.26
CA ASP A 329 5.41 -37.70 -1.92
C ASP A 329 5.13 -37.90 -0.41
N ILE A 330 5.72 -37.05 0.44
CA ILE A 330 5.43 -37.05 1.90
C ILE A 330 3.96 -36.71 2.13
N ILE A 331 3.45 -35.66 1.48
CA ILE A 331 2.04 -35.23 1.61
C ILE A 331 1.08 -36.31 1.08
N HIS A 332 1.46 -36.94 -0.03
CA HIS A 332 0.68 -38.01 -0.67
C HIS A 332 0.51 -39.24 0.22
N SER A 333 1.49 -39.51 1.10
CA SER A 333 1.37 -40.62 2.06
C SER A 333 0.22 -40.45 3.08
N TYR A 334 -0.32 -39.24 3.21
CA TYR A 334 -1.42 -38.93 4.15
C TYR A 334 -2.71 -38.46 3.48
N THR A 335 -2.64 -37.90 2.27
CA THR A 335 -3.78 -37.27 1.60
C THR A 335 -3.76 -37.51 0.09
N GLU A 336 -4.94 -37.44 -0.53
CA GLU A 336 -4.99 -37.28 -1.98
C GLU A 336 -4.43 -35.90 -2.37
N VAL A 337 -3.63 -35.82 -3.43
CA VAL A 337 -2.99 -34.57 -3.88
C VAL A 337 -3.69 -34.05 -5.13
N HIS A 338 -4.25 -32.85 -5.04
CA HIS A 338 -5.01 -32.20 -6.11
C HIS A 338 -4.21 -31.02 -6.68
N GLY A 339 -4.44 -30.68 -7.94
CA GLY A 339 -3.84 -29.52 -8.60
C GLY A 339 -4.80 -28.81 -9.55
N THR A 340 -4.52 -27.56 -9.88
CA THR A 340 -5.27 -26.76 -10.88
C THR A 340 -4.30 -26.21 -11.94
N VAL A 341 -3.58 -27.12 -12.61
CA VAL A 341 -2.49 -26.77 -13.54
C VAL A 341 -3.04 -26.60 -14.95
N HIS A 342 -2.58 -25.56 -15.63
CA HIS A 342 -2.95 -25.31 -17.03
C HIS A 342 -2.48 -26.46 -17.94
N GLY A 343 -3.34 -26.93 -18.84
CA GLY A 343 -3.15 -28.18 -19.59
C GLY A 343 -2.10 -28.18 -20.69
N THR A 344 -1.31 -27.10 -20.84
CA THR A 344 -0.30 -26.99 -21.92
C THR A 344 0.98 -27.78 -21.67
N SER A 345 1.29 -28.10 -20.41
CA SER A 345 2.40 -28.96 -20.00
C SER A 345 2.09 -29.57 -18.64
N THR A 346 2.43 -30.82 -18.42
CA THR A 346 2.27 -31.52 -17.12
C THR A 346 3.48 -32.41 -16.82
N VAL A 347 4.66 -32.05 -17.33
CA VAL A 347 5.88 -32.88 -17.25
C VAL A 347 6.37 -33.03 -15.81
N HIS A 348 6.19 -32.00 -14.99
CA HIS A 348 6.68 -31.99 -13.61
C HIS A 348 5.62 -32.47 -12.61
N LEU A 349 4.39 -32.74 -13.08
CA LEU A 349 3.30 -33.24 -12.24
C LEU A 349 3.49 -34.74 -11.94
N PRO A 350 3.55 -35.15 -10.66
CA PRO A 350 3.50 -36.56 -10.31
C PRO A 350 2.20 -37.23 -10.79
N ALA A 351 2.29 -38.49 -11.21
CA ALA A 351 1.15 -39.22 -11.80
C ALA A 351 -0.04 -39.40 -10.86
N TYR A 352 0.18 -39.35 -9.53
CA TYR A 352 -0.89 -39.45 -8.53
C TYR A 352 -1.69 -38.15 -8.35
N VAL A 353 -1.26 -37.04 -8.95
CA VAL A 353 -1.94 -35.75 -8.79
C VAL A 353 -3.24 -35.73 -9.59
N LYS A 354 -4.36 -35.52 -8.89
CA LYS A 354 -5.66 -35.29 -9.51
C LYS A 354 -5.73 -33.83 -10.00
N ASN A 355 -5.42 -33.63 -11.28
CA ASN A 355 -5.45 -32.29 -11.88
C ASN A 355 -6.86 -31.92 -12.37
N HIS A 356 -7.37 -30.78 -11.90
CA HIS A 356 -8.69 -30.24 -12.24
C HIS A 356 -8.65 -29.21 -13.38
N GLY A 357 -7.46 -28.90 -13.90
CA GLY A 357 -7.29 -27.82 -14.88
C GLY A 357 -7.52 -26.44 -14.26
N ILE A 358 -7.74 -25.42 -15.10
CA ILE A 358 -8.06 -24.07 -14.62
C ILE A 358 -9.55 -24.01 -14.28
N LEU A 359 -9.84 -23.86 -12.98
CA LEU A 359 -11.18 -23.73 -12.45
C LEU A 359 -11.67 -22.28 -12.46
N SER A 360 -12.99 -22.10 -12.57
CA SER A 360 -13.62 -20.83 -12.25
C SER A 360 -13.49 -20.51 -10.75
N GLY A 361 -13.69 -19.24 -10.36
CA GLY A 361 -13.62 -18.83 -8.95
C GLY A 361 -14.58 -19.62 -8.05
N ARG A 362 -15.78 -19.93 -8.55
CA ARG A 362 -16.79 -20.71 -7.82
C ARG A 362 -16.36 -22.16 -7.60
N GLU A 363 -15.88 -22.82 -8.64
CA GLU A 363 -15.41 -24.21 -8.57
C GLU A 363 -14.18 -24.35 -7.68
N LEU A 364 -13.24 -23.40 -7.77
CA LEU A 364 -12.06 -23.37 -6.91
C LEU A 364 -12.46 -23.28 -5.43
N GLN A 365 -13.47 -22.49 -5.09
CA GLN A 365 -13.91 -22.34 -3.71
C GLN A 365 -14.65 -23.57 -3.18
N PHE A 366 -15.44 -24.26 -4.01
CA PHE A 366 -15.97 -25.57 -3.64
C PHE A 366 -14.85 -26.57 -3.34
N LEU A 367 -13.84 -26.63 -4.20
CA LEU A 367 -12.68 -27.49 -3.99
C LEU A 367 -11.95 -27.13 -2.68
N LEU A 368 -11.72 -25.85 -2.42
CA LEU A 368 -11.09 -25.38 -1.17
C LEU A 368 -11.90 -25.75 0.07
N ARG A 369 -13.24 -25.72 0.03
CA ARG A 369 -14.08 -26.12 1.18
C ARG A 369 -13.92 -27.59 1.53
N GLU A 370 -13.72 -28.45 0.54
CA GLU A 370 -13.49 -29.88 0.74
C GLU A 370 -12.02 -30.18 1.13
N THR A 371 -11.09 -29.27 0.83
CA THR A 371 -9.66 -29.42 1.09
C THR A 371 -9.28 -29.14 2.55
N LYS A 372 -8.49 -30.04 3.16
CA LYS A 372 -7.87 -29.77 4.47
C LYS A 372 -6.59 -28.96 4.39
N LEU A 373 -5.75 -29.25 3.40
CA LEU A 373 -4.38 -28.73 3.30
C LEU A 373 -4.14 -28.03 1.97
N PHE A 374 -3.80 -26.75 2.01
CA PHE A 374 -3.34 -25.99 0.86
C PHE A 374 -1.81 -25.94 0.86
N VAL A 375 -1.17 -26.40 -0.22
CA VAL A 375 0.25 -26.73 -0.24
C VAL A 375 1.04 -25.73 -1.08
N GLY A 376 1.87 -24.90 -0.44
CA GLY A 376 2.78 -24.00 -1.14
C GLY A 376 3.97 -24.72 -1.79
N LEU A 377 4.41 -24.23 -2.96
CA LEU A 377 5.54 -24.76 -3.74
C LEU A 377 6.77 -23.83 -3.78
N SER A 378 6.80 -22.79 -2.96
CA SER A 378 7.80 -21.71 -2.93
C SER A 378 7.63 -20.63 -3.99
N PHE A 379 6.68 -20.78 -4.92
CA PHE A 379 6.28 -19.78 -5.90
C PHE A 379 4.82 -20.03 -6.33
N PRO A 380 3.99 -18.99 -6.59
CA PRO A 380 4.30 -17.56 -6.55
C PRO A 380 4.37 -16.97 -5.13
N TYR A 381 5.06 -15.83 -5.00
CA TYR A 381 5.26 -15.11 -3.73
C TYR A 381 4.08 -14.19 -3.43
N GLU A 382 3.65 -14.12 -2.16
CA GLU A 382 2.69 -13.12 -1.67
C GLU A 382 1.47 -12.94 -2.59
N GLY A 383 0.85 -14.07 -2.99
CA GLY A 383 -0.38 -14.05 -3.77
C GLY A 383 -1.64 -14.15 -2.91
N PRO A 384 -2.83 -13.90 -3.47
CA PRO A 384 -4.10 -13.93 -2.71
C PRO A 384 -4.57 -15.35 -2.34
N ALA A 385 -4.18 -16.37 -3.10
CA ALA A 385 -4.74 -17.73 -2.99
C ALA A 385 -4.56 -18.39 -1.61
N PRO A 386 -3.43 -18.24 -0.88
CA PRO A 386 -3.32 -18.74 0.48
C PRO A 386 -4.37 -18.14 1.42
N LEU A 387 -4.71 -16.86 1.28
CA LEU A 387 -5.77 -16.25 2.08
C LEU A 387 -7.15 -16.77 1.70
N GLU A 388 -7.43 -17.00 0.41
CA GLU A 388 -8.67 -17.65 -0.03
C GLU A 388 -8.82 -19.06 0.57
N ALA A 389 -7.72 -19.83 0.64
CA ALA A 389 -7.71 -21.16 1.24
C ALA A 389 -7.97 -21.11 2.75
N ILE A 390 -7.30 -20.22 3.48
CA ILE A 390 -7.49 -20.05 4.94
C ILE A 390 -8.91 -19.55 5.25
N ALA A 391 -9.44 -18.63 4.43
CA ALA A 391 -10.81 -18.15 4.52
C ALA A 391 -11.86 -19.23 4.25
N ASN A 392 -11.48 -20.31 3.56
CA ASN A 392 -12.28 -21.53 3.38
C ASN A 392 -11.85 -22.65 4.34
N GLY A 393 -11.09 -22.36 5.41
CA GLY A 393 -10.72 -23.29 6.49
C GLY A 393 -9.60 -24.29 6.18
N CYS A 394 -8.88 -24.12 5.07
CA CYS A 394 -7.67 -24.90 4.83
C CYS A 394 -6.54 -24.46 5.77
N ALA A 395 -5.69 -25.39 6.18
CA ALA A 395 -4.34 -25.04 6.62
C ALA A 395 -3.48 -24.70 5.40
N PHE A 396 -2.60 -23.71 5.50
CA PHE A 396 -1.60 -23.41 4.49
C PHE A 396 -0.23 -23.92 4.93
N LEU A 397 0.35 -24.84 4.15
CA LEU A 397 1.74 -25.27 4.31
C LEU A 397 2.63 -24.30 3.54
N ASN A 398 3.28 -23.41 4.28
CA ASN A 398 4.02 -22.25 3.77
C ASN A 398 5.53 -22.54 3.71
N PRO A 399 6.15 -22.63 2.53
CA PRO A 399 7.58 -22.89 2.44
C PRO A 399 8.43 -21.77 3.06
N LYS A 400 9.30 -22.13 3.99
CA LYS A 400 10.32 -21.27 4.61
C LYS A 400 11.50 -21.08 3.66
N PHE A 401 12.06 -19.89 3.64
CA PHE A 401 13.26 -19.55 2.87
C PHE A 401 14.44 -19.31 3.81
N THR A 402 15.50 -20.10 3.64
CA THR A 402 16.75 -19.94 4.38
C THR A 402 17.92 -20.12 3.41
N PRO A 403 18.62 -19.04 2.99
CA PRO A 403 18.39 -17.64 3.39
C PRO A 403 17.07 -17.05 2.84
N PRO A 404 16.55 -15.96 3.45
CA PRO A 404 15.42 -15.21 2.91
C PRO A 404 15.64 -14.77 1.46
N LYS A 405 14.57 -14.74 0.65
CA LYS A 405 14.65 -14.34 -0.76
C LYS A 405 14.54 -12.82 -0.92
N SER A 406 15.37 -12.21 -1.76
CA SER A 406 15.31 -10.78 -2.06
C SER A 406 15.90 -10.47 -3.44
N SER A 407 15.93 -9.19 -3.80
CA SER A 407 16.57 -8.68 -5.02
C SER A 407 18.06 -9.00 -5.11
N LYS A 408 18.71 -9.36 -3.99
CA LYS A 408 20.14 -9.72 -3.92
C LYS A 408 20.43 -11.15 -4.36
N ASN A 409 19.49 -12.08 -4.23
CA ASN A 409 19.76 -13.51 -4.37
C ASN A 409 18.72 -14.29 -5.19
N THR A 410 17.66 -13.63 -5.69
CA THR A 410 16.57 -14.30 -6.40
C THR A 410 16.18 -13.50 -7.65
N ASP A 411 16.28 -14.11 -8.83
CA ASP A 411 16.10 -13.44 -10.12
C ASP A 411 14.75 -12.74 -10.28
N PHE A 412 13.67 -13.32 -9.75
CA PHE A 412 12.33 -12.72 -9.78
C PHE A 412 12.28 -11.32 -9.12
N PHE A 413 13.09 -11.11 -8.07
CA PHE A 413 13.16 -9.83 -7.37
C PHE A 413 14.20 -8.88 -7.95
N LYS A 414 15.02 -9.33 -8.91
CA LYS A 414 16.07 -8.50 -9.50
C LYS A 414 15.46 -7.25 -10.13
N GLY A 415 16.00 -6.10 -9.75
CA GLY A 415 15.55 -4.81 -10.24
C GLY A 415 14.31 -4.26 -9.53
N LYS A 416 13.59 -4.99 -8.68
CA LYS A 416 12.50 -4.38 -7.88
C LYS A 416 13.07 -3.29 -6.94
N PRO A 417 12.35 -2.19 -6.69
CA PRO A 417 12.86 -1.02 -5.99
C PRO A 417 12.83 -1.19 -4.46
N THR A 418 13.32 -2.33 -3.98
CA THR A 418 13.37 -2.70 -2.56
C THR A 418 14.44 -3.77 -2.30
N LEU A 419 15.06 -3.70 -1.12
CA LEU A 419 15.94 -4.73 -0.56
C LEU A 419 15.22 -5.66 0.42
N ARG A 420 13.89 -5.56 0.52
CA ARG A 420 13.07 -6.39 1.40
C ARG A 420 13.34 -7.88 1.19
N GLU A 421 13.51 -8.57 2.32
CA GLU A 421 13.72 -10.00 2.39
C GLU A 421 12.42 -10.72 2.73
N LEU A 422 12.11 -11.79 1.99
CA LEU A 422 10.99 -12.69 2.23
C LEU A 422 11.49 -13.93 2.98
N PRO A 423 11.10 -14.12 4.25
CA PRO A 423 11.48 -15.30 5.03
C PRO A 423 10.70 -16.57 4.66
N SER A 424 9.60 -16.44 3.91
CA SER A 424 8.77 -17.56 3.45
C SER A 424 8.01 -17.20 2.16
N GLN A 425 7.29 -18.15 1.57
CA GLN A 425 6.48 -17.92 0.37
C GLN A 425 5.41 -16.84 0.60
N HIS A 426 4.83 -16.78 1.80
CA HIS A 426 3.82 -15.79 2.17
C HIS A 426 4.08 -15.19 3.56
N PRO A 427 5.00 -14.20 3.70
CA PRO A 427 5.40 -13.65 5.00
C PRO A 427 4.25 -13.03 5.79
N TYR A 428 3.24 -12.45 5.13
CA TYR A 428 2.04 -11.98 5.83
C TYR A 428 1.30 -13.10 6.56
N ALA A 429 1.20 -14.28 5.94
CA ALA A 429 0.49 -15.42 6.50
C ALA A 429 1.30 -16.02 7.66
N GLU A 430 2.62 -16.05 7.53
CA GLU A 430 3.54 -16.43 8.62
C GLU A 430 3.40 -15.51 9.84
N VAL A 431 3.43 -14.19 9.63
CA VAL A 431 3.54 -13.21 10.73
C VAL A 431 2.20 -12.85 11.37
N TYR A 432 1.16 -12.64 10.56
CA TYR A 432 -0.11 -12.07 11.03
C TYR A 432 -1.24 -13.10 11.19
N ILE A 433 -1.04 -14.32 10.68
CA ILE A 433 -1.99 -15.43 10.85
C ILE A 433 -1.37 -16.51 11.73
N GLY A 434 -0.26 -17.13 11.28
CA GLY A 434 0.44 -18.16 12.02
C GLY A 434 -0.37 -19.45 12.24
N GLN A 435 0.11 -20.30 13.14
CA GLN A 435 -0.58 -21.54 13.50
C GLN A 435 -1.88 -21.24 14.27
N PRO A 436 -2.92 -22.09 14.12
CA PRO A 436 -2.92 -23.37 13.42
C PRO A 436 -3.17 -23.28 11.90
N HIS A 437 -3.56 -22.10 11.38
CA HIS A 437 -3.92 -21.92 9.98
C HIS A 437 -2.74 -21.95 9.02
N VAL A 438 -1.54 -21.55 9.47
CA VAL A 438 -0.33 -21.44 8.65
C VAL A 438 0.82 -22.17 9.31
N TRP A 439 1.37 -23.15 8.59
CA TRP A 439 2.53 -23.92 9.01
C TRP A 439 3.72 -23.56 8.13
N THR A 440 4.58 -22.68 8.63
CA THR A 440 5.81 -22.28 7.93
C THR A 440 6.91 -23.31 8.15
N VAL A 441 7.27 -24.07 7.11
CA VAL A 441 8.19 -25.22 7.23
C VAL A 441 9.32 -25.16 6.20
N ASN A 442 10.50 -25.66 6.58
CA ASN A 442 11.52 -25.98 5.59
C ASN A 442 11.10 -27.22 4.77
N ILE A 443 10.73 -27.02 3.51
CA ILE A 443 10.23 -28.10 2.65
C ILE A 443 11.29 -29.14 2.29
N ASP A 444 12.57 -28.82 2.44
CA ASP A 444 13.67 -29.77 2.23
C ASP A 444 13.92 -30.67 3.47
N ASN A 445 13.32 -30.32 4.61
CA ASN A 445 13.39 -31.10 5.85
C ASN A 445 12.18 -32.04 5.95
N ALA A 446 12.35 -33.28 5.48
CA ALA A 446 11.28 -34.27 5.43
C ALA A 446 10.59 -34.50 6.79
N VAL A 447 11.35 -34.50 7.89
CA VAL A 447 10.82 -34.72 9.25
C VAL A 447 9.92 -33.57 9.69
N GLU A 448 10.28 -32.34 9.33
CA GLU A 448 9.50 -31.14 9.65
C GLU A 448 8.19 -31.10 8.85
N VAL A 449 8.24 -31.43 7.56
CA VAL A 449 7.06 -31.55 6.70
C VAL A 449 6.12 -32.65 7.22
N ASP A 450 6.65 -33.85 7.50
CA ASP A 450 5.87 -34.98 8.01
C ASP A 450 5.13 -34.61 9.31
N ARG A 451 5.84 -34.00 10.27
CA ARG A 451 5.26 -33.54 11.53
C ARG A 451 4.17 -32.50 11.33
N ALA A 452 4.38 -31.54 10.42
CA ALA A 452 3.40 -30.51 10.14
C ALA A 452 2.12 -31.11 9.52
N VAL A 453 2.26 -32.00 8.53
CA VAL A 453 1.12 -32.66 7.88
C VAL A 453 0.32 -33.49 8.88
N ARG A 454 0.97 -34.31 9.72
CA ARG A 454 0.31 -35.07 10.79
C ARG A 454 -0.44 -34.15 11.76
N SER A 455 0.18 -33.05 12.17
CA SER A 455 -0.42 -32.08 13.10
C SER A 455 -1.66 -31.44 12.49
N ILE A 456 -1.58 -30.99 11.24
CA ILE A 456 -2.71 -30.40 10.51
C ILE A 456 -3.88 -31.38 10.42
N LEU A 457 -3.63 -32.64 10.06
CA LEU A 457 -4.69 -33.63 9.89
C LEU A 457 -5.40 -34.01 11.19
N SER A 458 -4.71 -33.83 12.33
CA SER A 458 -5.25 -34.07 13.67
C SER A 458 -6.07 -32.90 14.24
N GLN A 459 -5.99 -31.71 13.63
CA GLN A 459 -6.63 -30.50 14.12
C GLN A 459 -7.91 -30.18 13.34
N LYS A 460 -8.93 -29.67 14.04
CA LYS A 460 -10.05 -28.98 13.41
C LYS A 460 -9.66 -27.51 13.26
N ILE A 461 -9.49 -27.05 12.02
CA ILE A 461 -9.12 -25.67 11.70
C ILE A 461 -10.37 -24.96 11.22
N GLU A 462 -10.76 -23.91 11.94
CA GLU A 462 -11.91 -23.08 11.58
C GLU A 462 -11.53 -22.07 10.49
N PRO A 463 -12.44 -21.76 9.54
CA PRO A 463 -12.24 -20.68 8.58
C PRO A 463 -11.85 -19.36 9.26
N TYR A 464 -10.83 -18.69 8.72
CA TYR A 464 -10.34 -17.43 9.26
C TYR A 464 -10.02 -16.45 8.15
N LEU A 465 -10.44 -15.20 8.32
CA LEU A 465 -10.12 -14.11 7.40
C LEU A 465 -9.75 -12.88 8.24
N PRO A 466 -8.51 -12.38 8.14
CA PRO A 466 -8.15 -11.12 8.78
C PRO A 466 -9.07 -9.99 8.32
N TYR A 467 -9.53 -9.17 9.28
CA TYR A 467 -10.53 -8.13 9.04
C TYR A 467 -10.14 -7.18 7.89
N GLU A 468 -8.86 -6.80 7.78
CA GLU A 468 -8.33 -5.93 6.73
C GLU A 468 -8.46 -6.47 5.29
N PHE A 469 -8.70 -7.77 5.13
CA PHE A 469 -8.98 -8.41 3.84
C PHE A 469 -10.47 -8.71 3.62
N THR A 470 -11.36 -8.18 4.46
CA THR A 470 -12.81 -8.20 4.26
C THR A 470 -13.28 -6.95 3.49
N CYS A 471 -14.49 -6.98 2.93
CA CYS A 471 -15.10 -5.78 2.33
C CYS A 471 -15.15 -4.61 3.32
N GLU A 472 -15.62 -4.84 4.55
CA GLU A 472 -15.76 -3.78 5.57
C GLU A 472 -14.39 -3.22 6.00
N GLY A 473 -13.40 -4.09 6.19
CA GLY A 473 -12.05 -3.68 6.54
C GLY A 473 -11.37 -2.87 5.44
N MET A 474 -11.55 -3.22 4.17
CA MET A 474 -11.03 -2.42 3.06
C MET A 474 -11.75 -1.07 2.95
N LEU A 475 -13.10 -1.03 3.09
CA LEU A 475 -13.87 0.22 3.12
C LEU A 475 -13.36 1.15 4.23
N GLN A 476 -13.18 0.64 5.45
CA GLN A 476 -12.68 1.42 6.59
C GLN A 476 -11.29 2.00 6.30
N ARG A 477 -10.37 1.15 5.82
CA ARG A 477 -8.98 1.55 5.55
C ARG A 477 -8.89 2.61 4.48
N VAL A 478 -9.54 2.40 3.35
CA VAL A 478 -9.50 3.35 2.22
C VAL A 478 -10.25 4.64 2.57
N ASN A 479 -11.37 4.56 3.30
CA ASN A 479 -12.05 5.75 3.81
C ASN A 479 -11.12 6.59 4.70
N ALA A 480 -10.42 5.95 5.65
CA ALA A 480 -9.46 6.64 6.52
C ALA A 480 -8.32 7.30 5.72
N PHE A 481 -7.79 6.65 4.68
CA PHE A 481 -6.79 7.26 3.81
C PHE A 481 -7.34 8.46 3.04
N ILE A 482 -8.55 8.38 2.49
CA ILE A 482 -9.13 9.47 1.70
C ILE A 482 -9.42 10.71 2.54
N GLU A 483 -9.91 10.51 3.77
CA GLU A 483 -10.28 11.61 4.66
C GLU A 483 -9.06 12.22 5.37
N ASN A 484 -8.05 11.41 5.72
CA ASN A 484 -6.98 11.87 6.61
C ASN A 484 -5.57 11.88 6.01
N GLN A 485 -5.27 11.05 5.01
CA GLN A 485 -3.91 11.00 4.43
C GLN A 485 -3.74 12.12 3.40
N ASP A 486 -3.17 13.26 3.83
CA ASP A 486 -2.96 14.43 2.99
C ASP A 486 -1.46 14.72 2.80
N PHE A 487 -1.00 14.67 1.56
CA PHE A 487 0.37 15.06 1.17
C PHE A 487 0.42 16.41 0.45
N CYS A 488 -0.74 17.02 0.20
CA CYS A 488 -0.88 18.29 -0.48
C CYS A 488 -0.96 19.46 0.50
N HIS A 489 -1.38 19.20 1.74
CA HIS A 489 -1.58 20.22 2.75
C HIS A 489 -0.92 19.82 4.09
N GLY A 490 -0.05 20.66 4.64
CA GLY A 490 0.62 20.44 5.94
C GLY A 490 -0.23 20.74 7.19
N GLN A 491 -1.55 20.87 7.07
CA GLN A 491 -2.39 21.41 8.15
C GLN A 491 -2.77 20.41 9.24
N VAL A 492 -2.93 19.12 8.91
CA VAL A 492 -3.37 18.10 9.87
C VAL A 492 -2.42 16.91 9.79
N MET A 493 -1.73 16.64 10.89
CA MET A 493 -0.83 15.50 11.00
C MET A 493 -1.64 14.22 11.23
N TRP A 494 -1.55 13.29 10.28
CA TRP A 494 -2.12 11.95 10.40
C TRP A 494 -1.08 10.90 9.99
N PRO A 495 -0.87 9.83 10.78
CA PRO A 495 -1.46 9.53 12.10
C PRO A 495 -1.22 10.62 13.17
N PRO A 496 -2.03 10.69 14.24
CA PRO A 496 -1.83 11.70 15.28
C PRO A 496 -0.55 11.43 16.06
N LEU A 497 0.19 12.49 16.42
CA LEU A 497 1.46 12.38 17.15
C LEU A 497 1.33 11.62 18.48
N SER A 498 0.14 11.58 19.08
CA SER A 498 -0.14 10.78 20.29
C SER A 498 0.07 9.27 20.10
N ALA A 499 0.12 8.78 18.86
CA ALA A 499 0.42 7.37 18.56
C ALA A 499 1.93 7.07 18.53
N LEU A 500 2.79 8.09 18.54
CA LEU A 500 4.24 7.94 18.49
C LEU A 500 4.77 7.20 19.72
N GLN A 501 5.47 6.10 19.48
CA GLN A 501 6.24 5.35 20.45
C GLN A 501 7.69 5.23 19.95
N VAL A 502 8.61 5.91 20.60
CA VAL A 502 10.02 5.88 20.21
C VAL A 502 10.68 4.60 20.71
N LYS A 503 11.39 3.90 19.84
CA LYS A 503 12.20 2.72 20.16
C LYS A 503 13.62 2.89 19.63
N LEU A 504 14.59 2.25 20.27
CA LEU A 504 15.97 2.22 19.80
C LEU A 504 16.28 0.87 19.18
N ALA A 505 16.52 0.82 17.88
CA ALA A 505 16.96 -0.40 17.22
C ALA A 505 18.46 -0.58 17.42
N ASN A 506 18.89 -1.73 17.94
CA ASN A 506 20.29 -2.07 18.10
C ASN A 506 21.04 -2.11 16.74
N PRO A 507 22.37 -1.96 16.73
CA PRO A 507 23.16 -2.13 15.52
C PRO A 507 22.85 -3.45 14.81
N GLY A 508 22.76 -3.42 13.48
CA GLY A 508 22.34 -4.56 12.66
C GLY A 508 20.82 -4.78 12.60
N LYS A 509 20.02 -3.95 13.28
CA LYS A 509 18.54 -4.03 13.27
C LYS A 509 17.91 -2.79 12.65
N SER A 510 16.89 -3.00 11.83
CA SER A 510 16.09 -1.92 11.22
C SER A 510 14.97 -1.43 12.14
N CYS A 511 14.46 -0.23 11.87
CA CYS A 511 13.28 0.28 12.57
C CYS A 511 12.04 -0.57 12.32
N LYS A 512 11.88 -1.10 11.10
CA LYS A 512 10.85 -2.09 10.79
C LYS A 512 10.90 -3.29 11.74
N GLN A 513 12.06 -3.93 11.89
CA GLN A 513 12.22 -5.09 12.77
C GLN A 513 11.99 -4.73 14.24
N MET A 514 12.57 -3.63 14.71
CA MET A 514 12.42 -3.20 16.10
C MET A 514 10.96 -2.94 16.47
N CYS A 515 10.21 -2.21 15.63
CA CYS A 515 8.78 -1.98 15.90
C CYS A 515 7.99 -3.29 15.84
N GLN A 516 8.26 -4.16 14.88
CA GLN A 516 7.54 -5.43 14.71
C GLN A 516 7.70 -6.37 15.92
N GLU A 517 8.90 -6.49 16.48
CA GLU A 517 9.16 -7.31 17.67
C GLU A 517 8.44 -6.77 18.92
N GLU A 518 8.24 -5.46 19.00
CA GLU A 518 7.46 -4.80 20.05
C GLU A 518 5.94 -4.87 19.80
N LYS A 519 5.49 -5.62 18.78
CA LYS A 519 4.09 -5.69 18.34
C LYS A 519 3.52 -4.32 17.92
N LEU A 520 4.39 -3.47 17.38
CA LEU A 520 4.08 -2.18 16.78
C LEU A 520 4.38 -2.23 15.27
N ILE A 521 4.17 -1.11 14.58
CA ILE A 521 4.62 -0.92 13.20
C ILE A 521 5.41 0.39 13.11
N CYS A 522 6.46 0.44 12.28
CA CYS A 522 7.20 1.68 12.06
C CYS A 522 6.30 2.71 11.34
N GLU A 523 6.33 3.97 11.78
CA GLU A 523 5.53 5.06 11.22
C GLU A 523 6.46 6.15 10.69
N PRO A 524 6.73 6.17 9.36
CA PRO A 524 7.75 7.04 8.79
C PRO A 524 7.38 8.53 8.85
N SER A 525 6.09 8.88 8.94
CA SER A 525 5.65 10.29 9.07
C SER A 525 6.13 10.95 10.36
N PHE A 526 6.51 10.16 11.38
CA PHE A 526 7.00 10.69 12.65
C PHE A 526 8.51 10.93 12.72
N PHE A 527 9.30 10.49 11.72
CA PHE A 527 10.75 10.73 11.73
C PHE A 527 11.10 12.22 11.81
N GLN A 528 10.30 13.09 11.18
CA GLN A 528 10.50 14.54 11.24
C GLN A 528 10.43 15.12 12.66
N HIS A 529 9.78 14.41 13.60
CA HIS A 529 9.68 14.79 15.02
C HIS A 529 10.79 14.16 15.88
N LEU A 530 11.72 13.42 15.26
CA LEU A 530 12.84 12.76 15.93
C LEU A 530 14.19 13.23 15.35
N ASN A 531 14.21 14.44 14.77
CA ASN A 531 15.32 14.91 13.95
C ASN A 531 15.98 16.21 14.47
N LYS A 532 15.82 16.54 15.75
CA LYS A 532 16.47 17.66 16.45
C LYS A 532 16.74 17.31 17.91
N ASP A 533 17.78 17.89 18.50
CA ASP A 533 18.18 17.63 19.90
C ASP A 533 17.03 17.87 20.90
N LYS A 534 16.33 19.00 20.76
CA LYS A 534 15.21 19.38 21.64
C LYS A 534 14.04 18.41 21.58
N ASP A 535 13.84 17.76 20.43
CA ASP A 535 12.76 16.79 20.26
C ASP A 535 13.14 15.45 20.90
N LEU A 536 14.40 15.04 20.74
CA LEU A 536 14.94 13.81 21.33
C LEU A 536 15.04 13.86 22.85
N ALA A 537 15.35 15.02 23.44
CA ALA A 537 15.41 15.19 24.89
C ALA A 537 14.09 14.84 25.59
N ARG A 538 12.94 15.01 24.93
CA ARG A 538 11.61 14.64 25.46
C ARG A 538 11.44 13.13 25.66
N PHE A 539 12.29 12.34 25.00
CA PHE A 539 12.32 10.89 25.07
C PHE A 539 13.52 10.37 25.88
N GLY A 540 14.19 11.24 26.64
CA GLY A 540 15.36 10.87 27.46
C GLY A 540 16.63 10.60 26.65
N LEU A 541 16.70 11.10 25.41
CA LEU A 541 17.87 10.96 24.55
C LEU A 541 18.64 12.28 24.51
N GLU A 542 19.74 12.35 25.26
CA GLU A 542 20.59 13.54 25.33
C GLU A 542 21.73 13.48 24.30
N CYS A 543 21.73 14.44 23.38
CA CYS A 543 22.77 14.62 22.38
C CYS A 543 23.80 15.66 22.88
N HIS A 544 24.96 15.21 23.35
CA HIS A 544 26.10 16.08 23.69
C HIS A 544 26.80 16.61 22.45
N THR A 545 26.85 15.80 21.38
CA THR A 545 27.36 16.20 20.07
C THR A 545 26.38 15.75 19.01
N ALA A 546 26.21 16.59 17.98
CA ALA A 546 25.31 16.31 16.88
C ALA A 546 25.97 16.62 15.54
N GLU A 547 25.73 15.76 14.55
CA GLU A 547 26.04 16.03 13.14
C GLU A 547 24.82 15.73 12.26
N SER A 548 24.91 16.06 10.97
CA SER A 548 23.86 15.77 9.99
C SER A 548 24.42 14.98 8.82
N SER A 549 23.64 14.01 8.35
CA SER A 549 24.00 13.14 7.23
C SER A 549 22.78 12.83 6.37
N SER A 550 23.00 12.68 5.06
CA SER A 550 21.98 12.26 4.10
C SER A 550 22.07 10.75 3.89
N ASP A 551 21.51 9.96 4.81
CA ASP A 551 21.54 8.50 4.77
C ASP A 551 20.21 7.87 5.21
N THR A 552 19.85 6.70 4.71
CA THR A 552 18.58 6.02 5.05
C THR A 552 18.58 5.38 6.44
N VAL A 553 19.73 5.31 7.10
CA VAL A 553 19.89 4.70 8.42
C VAL A 553 19.90 5.71 9.58
N VAL A 554 19.68 7.00 9.31
CA VAL A 554 19.58 8.07 10.34
C VAL A 554 18.12 8.56 10.48
N PRO A 555 17.66 9.07 11.65
CA PRO A 555 18.44 9.46 12.82
C PRO A 555 19.02 8.29 13.62
N ALA A 556 20.26 8.47 14.10
CA ALA A 556 21.00 7.45 14.84
C ALA A 556 21.65 8.04 16.10
N PHE A 557 21.83 7.19 17.12
CA PHE A 557 22.30 7.58 18.45
C PHE A 557 23.38 6.64 18.98
N SER A 558 24.40 7.24 19.59
CA SER A 558 25.43 6.55 20.38
C SER A 558 25.25 6.86 21.87
N GLU A 559 24.75 5.88 22.61
CA GLU A 559 24.58 6.01 24.07
C GLU A 559 25.90 6.22 24.81
N ALA A 560 26.96 5.54 24.37
CA ALA A 560 28.29 5.64 25.00
C ALA A 560 28.95 7.03 24.83
N ARG A 561 28.58 7.78 23.78
CA ARG A 561 29.20 9.09 23.46
C ARG A 561 28.23 10.26 23.61
N GLY A 562 26.95 10.01 23.85
CA GLY A 562 25.89 11.00 23.68
C GLY A 562 25.95 11.69 22.31
N HIS A 563 26.23 10.92 21.25
CA HIS A 563 26.40 11.45 19.90
C HIS A 563 25.19 11.12 19.02
N CYS A 564 24.64 12.14 18.35
CA CYS A 564 23.47 12.03 17.49
C CYS A 564 23.82 12.37 16.04
N ILE A 565 23.31 11.57 15.10
CA ILE A 565 23.37 11.87 13.67
C ILE A 565 21.94 12.10 13.19
N PHE A 566 21.66 13.30 12.70
CA PHE A 566 20.35 13.68 12.16
C PHE A 566 20.30 13.56 10.65
N GLN A 567 19.09 13.42 10.11
CA GLN A 567 18.80 13.40 8.69
C GLN A 567 18.87 14.81 8.10
N SER A 568 19.72 15.03 7.10
CA SER A 568 19.74 16.28 6.32
C SER A 568 18.81 16.26 5.10
N ASP A 569 18.46 15.08 4.58
CA ASP A 569 17.54 14.92 3.45
C ASP A 569 16.29 14.14 3.87
N LEU A 570 15.19 14.85 4.09
CA LEU A 570 13.99 14.24 4.69
C LEU A 570 13.35 13.17 3.80
N LEU A 571 13.63 13.15 2.50
CA LEU A 571 13.15 12.12 1.59
C LEU A 571 13.86 10.77 1.80
N LEU A 572 14.96 10.75 2.57
CA LEU A 572 15.70 9.55 2.96
C LEU A 572 15.27 8.96 4.32
N PHE A 573 14.30 9.55 5.02
CA PHE A 573 13.71 8.88 6.18
C PHE A 573 13.19 7.50 5.78
N SER A 574 13.59 6.47 6.55
CA SER A 574 13.37 5.08 6.16
C SER A 574 13.21 4.16 7.35
N CYS A 575 12.10 3.42 7.40
CA CYS A 575 11.89 2.30 8.31
C CYS A 575 12.81 1.12 7.97
N ALA A 576 13.08 0.90 6.68
CA ALA A 576 14.07 -0.05 6.20
C ALA A 576 15.51 0.39 6.49
N GLY A 577 16.45 -0.56 6.41
CA GLY A 577 17.87 -0.32 6.64
C GLY A 577 18.28 -0.44 8.12
N ALA A 578 19.44 -1.06 8.35
CA ALA A 578 20.02 -1.23 9.67
C ALA A 578 21.34 -0.46 9.75
N HIS A 579 21.54 0.30 10.82
CA HIS A 579 22.82 0.97 11.04
C HIS A 579 23.85 -0.07 11.53
N THR A 580 25.09 0.00 11.06
CA THR A 580 26.13 -1.00 11.36
C THR A 580 26.69 -0.88 12.78
N SER A 581 26.87 0.34 13.30
CA SER A 581 27.49 0.61 14.60
C SER A 581 26.64 1.36 15.63
N LEU A 582 25.71 2.22 15.20
CA LEU A 582 24.87 3.05 16.08
C LEU A 582 23.47 2.45 16.27
N LYS A 583 22.77 2.88 17.32
CA LYS A 583 21.36 2.56 17.51
C LYS A 583 20.52 3.47 16.63
N ARG A 584 19.56 2.94 15.87
CA ARG A 584 18.60 3.79 15.13
C ARG A 584 17.51 4.29 16.06
N ILE A 585 17.14 5.56 15.94
CA ILE A 585 15.99 6.13 16.64
C ILE A 585 14.76 5.90 15.78
N CYS A 586 13.85 5.04 16.25
CA CYS A 586 12.77 4.49 15.45
C CYS A 586 11.41 4.99 15.90
N PRO A 587 10.63 5.66 15.03
CA PRO A 587 9.25 5.97 15.29
C PRO A 587 8.38 4.73 15.05
N CYS A 588 7.78 4.22 16.11
CA CYS A 588 6.75 3.19 16.02
C CYS A 588 5.38 3.77 16.33
N ARG A 589 4.32 3.09 15.90
CA ARG A 589 2.94 3.32 16.33
C ARG A 589 2.23 2.00 16.62
N ASP A 590 1.17 2.08 17.39
CA ASP A 590 0.25 0.97 17.56
C ASP A 590 -0.61 0.76 16.30
N TYR A 591 -1.34 -0.36 16.27
CA TYR A 591 -2.30 -0.66 15.23
C TYR A 591 -3.52 -1.41 15.78
N MET A 592 -4.65 -1.27 15.08
CA MET A 592 -5.86 -2.03 15.35
C MET A 592 -5.65 -3.49 14.94
N LYS A 593 -5.99 -4.45 15.82
CA LYS A 593 -5.83 -5.89 15.51
C LYS A 593 -6.62 -6.23 14.25
N GLY A 594 -5.95 -6.82 13.27
CA GLY A 594 -6.54 -7.15 11.96
C GLY A 594 -6.78 -5.95 11.05
N GLN A 595 -6.23 -4.76 11.36
CA GLN A 595 -6.21 -3.57 10.52
C GLN A 595 -4.91 -2.79 10.74
N VAL A 596 -3.79 -3.34 10.26
CA VAL A 596 -2.44 -2.82 10.59
C VAL A 596 -2.18 -1.40 10.03
N ALA A 597 -2.91 -1.03 8.98
CA ALA A 597 -2.84 0.30 8.39
C ALA A 597 -3.28 1.43 9.33
N LEU A 598 -4.08 1.14 10.36
CA LEU A 598 -4.68 2.15 11.22
C LEU A 598 -4.24 1.96 12.68
N CYS A 599 -3.77 3.04 13.30
CA CYS A 599 -3.60 3.14 14.75
C CYS A 599 -4.96 3.20 15.48
N LYS A 600 -5.00 2.98 16.79
CA LYS A 600 -6.26 3.06 17.55
C LYS A 600 -6.88 4.46 17.53
N GLY A 601 -6.08 5.51 17.36
CA GLY A 601 -6.52 6.91 17.26
C GLY A 601 -6.63 7.44 15.83
N CYS A 602 -6.66 6.58 14.80
CA CYS A 602 -6.57 6.99 13.40
C CYS A 602 -7.93 7.17 12.70
N LEU A 603 -9.05 6.96 13.40
CA LEU A 603 -10.42 6.99 12.88
C LEU A 603 -11.24 8.14 13.45
#